data_AF-A0A0F3NYX2-F1
#
_entry.id   AF-A0A0F3NYX2-F1
#
_cell.length_a   1.000
_cell.length_b   1.000
_cell.length_c   1.000
_cell.angle_alpha   90.00
_cell.angle_beta   90.00
_cell.angle_gamma   90.00
#
_symmetry.space_group_name_H-M   'P 1'
#
loop_
_entity.id
_entity.type
_entity.pdbx_description
1 polymer ?
#
loop_
_entity_poly.entity_id
_entity_poly.type
_entity_poly.pdbx_seq_one_letter_code
_entity_poly.pdbx_strand_id
1 'polypeptide(L)'
;MLFFGQQKTFIFVSFSMGDEALKSYFAESQKAGAQLIMRGLINNSFIQTKNKTMELGISFDIDPSLFEKYKVDVVPVIVIDDEKRGLTKKLTCHIPLAIALEIMNDNTP
;
A
#
# COMPACT_ATOMS: atom_id res chain seq x y z
N MET A 1 -9.83 -0.93 -26.21
CA MET A 1 -8.54 -1.64 -26.04
C MET A 1 -8.42 -2.02 -24.58
N LEU A 2 -8.60 -3.29 -24.23
CA LEU A 2 -8.67 -3.77 -22.84
C LEU A 2 -7.29 -4.25 -22.39
N PHE A 3 -6.62 -3.50 -21.51
CA PHE A 3 -5.35 -3.90 -20.91
C PHE A 3 -5.60 -4.79 -19.69
N PHE A 4 -5.71 -6.11 -19.89
CA PHE A 4 -5.72 -7.07 -18.78
C PHE A 4 -4.43 -7.88 -18.75
N GLY A 5 -3.63 -7.49 -17.76
CA GLY A 5 -2.35 -8.05 -17.39
C GLY A 5 -1.63 -7.17 -16.38
N GLN A 6 -2.41 -6.54 -15.50
CA GLN A 6 -1.89 -5.52 -14.61
C GLN A 6 -1.25 -6.21 -13.42
N GLN A 7 0.08 -6.21 -13.39
CA GLN A 7 0.82 -6.22 -12.15
C GLN A 7 0.27 -5.08 -11.29
N LYS A 8 -0.27 -5.40 -10.11
CA LYS A 8 -0.81 -4.43 -9.16
C LYS A 8 0.15 -4.28 -8.00
N THR A 9 0.40 -3.05 -7.58
CA THR A 9 1.20 -2.75 -6.40
C THR A 9 0.32 -2.13 -5.34
N PHE A 10 0.36 -2.70 -4.14
CA PHE A 10 -0.40 -2.23 -2.98
C PHE A 10 0.56 -1.85 -1.87
N ILE A 11 0.29 -0.73 -1.20
CA ILE A 11 1.00 -0.28 0.00
C ILE A 11 0.00 -0.27 1.14
N PHE A 12 0.10 -1.23 2.05
CA PHE A 12 -0.76 -1.35 3.22
C PHE A 12 -0.22 -0.51 4.36
N VAL A 13 -1.06 0.38 4.89
CA VAL A 13 -0.73 1.33 5.97
C VAL A 13 -1.83 1.39 7.03
N SER A 14 -1.60 2.10 8.14
CA SER A 14 -2.65 2.40 9.11
C SER A 14 -2.42 3.75 9.80
N PHE A 15 -3.48 4.37 10.34
CA PHE A 15 -3.39 5.62 11.11
C PHE A 15 -2.62 5.51 12.44
N SER A 16 -2.20 4.31 12.86
CA SER A 16 -1.25 4.19 13.97
C SER A 16 0.19 4.53 13.56
N MET A 17 0.44 4.69 12.25
CA MET A 17 1.70 5.20 11.72
C MET A 17 1.73 6.72 11.84
N GLY A 18 2.92 7.30 12.02
CA GLY A 18 3.08 8.75 12.09
C GLY A 18 2.69 9.45 10.77
N ASP A 19 2.21 10.69 10.88
CA ASP A 19 1.72 11.51 9.77
C ASP A 19 2.73 11.63 8.61
N GLU A 20 4.01 11.85 8.93
CA GLU A 20 5.07 11.96 7.92
C GLU A 20 5.30 10.63 7.17
N ALA A 21 5.15 9.49 7.84
CA ALA A 21 5.24 8.19 7.18
C ALA A 21 4.07 7.99 6.20
N LEU A 22 2.85 8.36 6.60
CA LEU A 22 1.67 8.29 5.73
C LEU A 22 1.81 9.16 4.49
N LYS A 23 2.32 10.40 4.65
CA LYS A 23 2.63 11.29 3.53
C LYS A 23 3.70 10.70 2.60
N SER A 24 4.77 10.11 3.15
CA SER A 24 5.81 9.47 2.35
C SER A 24 5.25 8.32 1.50
N TYR A 25 4.50 7.40 2.13
CA TYR A 25 3.91 6.27 1.42
C TYR A 25 2.89 6.70 0.37
N PHE A 26 2.13 7.77 0.63
CA PHE A 26 1.26 8.35 -0.38
C PHE A 26 2.06 8.93 -1.56
N ALA A 27 3.11 9.72 -1.31
CA ALA A 27 3.94 10.26 -2.38
C ALA A 27 4.62 9.13 -3.20
N GLU A 28 5.06 8.07 -2.54
CA GLU A 28 5.62 6.87 -3.17
C GLU A 28 4.58 6.12 -4.00
N SER A 29 3.34 5.98 -3.51
CA SER A 29 2.27 5.31 -4.25
C SER A 29 1.93 6.04 -5.55
N GLN A 30 1.84 7.37 -5.50
CA GLN A 30 1.60 8.20 -6.68
C GLN A 30 2.70 8.08 -7.72
N LYS A 31 3.97 8.04 -7.29
CA LYS A 31 5.12 7.91 -8.20
C LYS A 31 5.16 6.54 -8.89
N ALA A 32 4.80 5.47 -8.17
CA ALA A 32 4.88 4.10 -8.64
C ALA A 32 3.60 3.57 -9.30
N GLY A 33 2.52 4.37 -9.33
CA GLY A 33 1.20 3.89 -9.76
C GLY A 33 0.62 2.81 -8.84
N ALA A 34 1.02 2.81 -7.57
CA ALA A 34 0.55 1.87 -6.57
C ALA A 34 -0.70 2.38 -5.84
N GLN A 35 -1.50 1.47 -5.30
CA GLN A 35 -2.65 1.80 -4.45
C GLN A 35 -2.24 1.83 -2.98
N LEU A 36 -2.55 2.93 -2.30
CA LEU A 36 -2.39 3.04 -0.85
C LEU A 36 -3.64 2.47 -0.18
N ILE A 37 -3.51 1.39 0.59
CA ILE A 37 -4.60 0.68 1.25
C ILE A 37 -4.52 0.92 2.75
N MET A 38 -5.52 1.58 3.32
CA MET A 38 -5.57 1.93 4.74
C MET A 38 -6.29 0.87 5.57
N ARG A 39 -5.70 0.51 6.71
CA ARG A 39 -6.34 -0.36 7.70
C ARG A 39 -7.39 0.42 8.49
N GLY A 40 -8.62 0.34 8.01
CA GLY A 40 -9.80 0.84 8.72
C GLY A 40 -9.86 2.36 8.86
N LEU A 41 -10.61 2.80 9.86
CA LEU A 41 -10.94 4.21 10.13
C LEU A 41 -10.33 4.66 11.46
N ILE A 42 -10.08 5.97 11.59
CA ILE A 42 -9.74 6.59 12.87
C ILE A 42 -10.95 6.48 13.80
N ASN A 43 -10.79 5.78 14.93
CA ASN A 43 -11.84 5.60 15.95
C ASN A 43 -13.19 5.13 15.38
N ASN A 44 -13.17 4.29 14.33
CA ASN A 44 -14.38 3.87 13.60
C ASN A 44 -15.25 5.03 13.06
N SER A 45 -14.65 6.20 12.81
CA SER A 45 -15.34 7.41 12.37
C SER A 45 -14.90 7.85 10.99
N PHE A 46 -15.83 7.87 10.05
CA PHE A 46 -15.61 8.42 8.71
C PHE A 46 -15.30 9.92 8.75
N ILE A 47 -15.91 10.68 9.65
CA ILE A 47 -15.71 12.13 9.77
C ILE A 47 -14.27 12.42 10.24
N GLN A 48 -13.82 11.75 11.30
CA GLN A 48 -12.44 11.93 11.80
C GLN A 48 -11.43 11.52 10.74
N THR A 49 -11.69 10.39 10.06
CA THR A 49 -10.84 9.89 8.98
C THR A 49 -10.74 10.89 7.84
N LYS A 50 -11.87 11.42 7.35
CA LYS A 50 -11.91 12.44 6.29
C LYS A 50 -11.17 13.71 6.69
N ASN A 51 -11.39 14.21 7.91
CA ASN A 51 -10.74 15.43 8.38
C ASN A 51 -9.21 15.26 8.42
N LYS A 52 -8.74 14.12 8.97
CA LYS A 52 -7.31 13.84 9.04
C LYS A 52 -6.68 13.72 7.65
N THR A 53 -7.39 13.15 6.69
CA THR A 53 -6.82 12.92 5.36
C THR A 53 -6.83 14.18 4.50
N MET A 54 -7.81 15.06 4.71
CA MET A 54 -7.76 16.43 4.19
C MET A 54 -6.60 17.23 4.79
N GLU A 55 -6.36 17.13 6.10
CA GLU A 55 -5.23 17.79 6.78
C GLU A 55 -3.88 17.30 6.24
N LEU A 56 -3.73 15.99 6.05
CA LEU A 56 -2.50 15.38 5.54
C LEU A 56 -2.31 15.53 4.03
N GLY A 57 -3.37 15.86 3.28
CA GLY A 57 -3.35 15.93 1.82
C GLY A 57 -3.13 14.57 1.15
N ILE A 58 -3.66 13.49 1.74
CA ILE A 58 -3.49 12.11 1.23
C ILE A 58 -4.83 11.50 0.81
N SER A 59 -4.78 10.55 -0.14
CA SER A 59 -5.91 9.69 -0.51
C SER A 59 -5.51 8.21 -0.44
N PHE A 60 -6.46 7.34 -0.16
CA PHE A 60 -6.27 5.90 0.01
C PHE A 60 -7.60 5.17 -0.19
N ASP A 61 -7.50 3.86 -0.39
CA ASP A 61 -8.64 2.95 -0.41
C ASP A 61 -8.76 2.22 0.93
N ILE A 62 -9.98 1.85 1.32
CA ILE A 62 -10.24 0.95 2.45
C ILE A 62 -10.83 -0.33 1.88
N ASP A 63 -10.05 -1.40 1.89
CA ASP A 63 -10.49 -2.72 1.47
C ASP A 63 -9.96 -3.79 2.44
N PRO A 64 -10.77 -4.21 3.44
CA PRO A 64 -10.39 -5.25 4.39
C PRO A 64 -10.08 -6.59 3.71
N SER A 65 -10.71 -6.89 2.57
CA SER A 65 -10.53 -8.17 1.88
C SER A 65 -9.11 -8.31 1.31
N LEU A 66 -8.44 -7.19 0.98
CA LEU A 66 -7.04 -7.22 0.55
C LEU A 66 -6.09 -7.56 1.71
N PHE A 67 -6.38 -7.11 2.94
CA PHE A 67 -5.60 -7.49 4.12
C PHE A 67 -5.70 -8.99 4.38
N GLU A 68 -6.90 -9.55 4.25
CA GLU A 68 -7.13 -11.00 4.37
C GLU A 68 -6.44 -11.78 3.24
N LYS A 69 -6.63 -11.34 1.98
CA LYS A 69 -6.03 -11.97 0.78
C LYS A 69 -4.51 -12.12 0.91
N TYR A 70 -3.81 -11.07 1.35
CA TYR A 70 -2.35 -11.06 1.45
C TYR A 70 -1.82 -11.32 2.87
N LYS A 71 -2.70 -11.71 3.80
CA LYS A 71 -2.38 -12.03 5.20
C LYS A 71 -1.54 -10.93 5.87
N VAL A 72 -1.98 -9.68 5.75
CA VAL A 72 -1.26 -8.50 6.25
C VAL A 72 -1.65 -8.24 7.71
N ASP A 73 -0.89 -8.79 8.65
CA ASP A 73 -1.13 -8.64 10.09
C ASP A 73 -0.41 -7.41 10.69
N VAL A 74 0.72 -7.03 10.09
CA VAL A 74 1.55 -5.87 10.47
C VAL A 74 1.65 -4.89 9.31
N VAL A 75 1.83 -3.60 9.60
CA VAL A 75 2.00 -2.53 8.61
C VAL A 75 3.24 -1.69 8.97
N PRO A 76 3.94 -1.07 8.00
CA PRO A 76 3.64 -1.06 6.57
C PRO A 76 4.00 -2.36 5.84
N VAL A 77 3.30 -2.65 4.75
CA VAL A 77 3.61 -3.77 3.84
C VAL A 77 3.43 -3.35 2.39
N ILE A 78 4.40 -3.69 1.54
CA ILE A 78 4.28 -3.53 0.09
C ILE A 78 4.02 -4.91 -0.53
N VAL A 79 2.98 -5.01 -1.34
CA VAL A 79 2.64 -6.22 -2.11
C VAL A 79 2.69 -5.89 -3.59
N ILE A 80 3.37 -6.74 -4.35
CA ILE A 80 3.29 -6.77 -5.81
C ILE A 80 2.57 -8.06 -6.20
N ASP A 81 1.42 -7.92 -6.84
CA ASP A 81 0.61 -9.03 -7.35
C ASP A 81 0.67 -9.04 -8.88
N ASP A 82 1.49 -9.94 -9.44
CA ASP A 82 1.51 -10.24 -10.87
C ASP A 82 0.56 -11.42 -11.13
N GLU A 83 -0.72 -11.11 -11.28
CA GLU A 83 -1.79 -12.08 -11.55
C GLU A 83 -1.48 -12.96 -12.79
N LYS A 84 -0.76 -12.42 -13.78
CA LYS A 84 -0.40 -13.16 -15.00
C LYS A 84 0.64 -14.24 -14.77
N ARG A 85 1.59 -13.98 -13.86
CA ARG A 85 2.66 -14.93 -13.53
C ARG A 85 2.33 -15.78 -12.30
N GLY A 86 1.18 -15.56 -11.65
CA GLY A 86 0.82 -16.20 -10.39
C GLY A 86 1.81 -15.88 -9.27
N LEU A 87 2.48 -14.71 -9.36
CA LEU A 87 3.56 -14.34 -8.48
C LEU A 87 3.11 -13.21 -7.55
N THR A 88 3.09 -13.50 -6.26
CA THR A 88 2.88 -12.48 -5.23
C THR A 88 4.16 -12.31 -4.43
N LYS A 89 4.74 -11.10 -4.46
CA LYS A 89 5.89 -10.74 -3.62
C LYS A 89 5.42 -9.80 -2.51
N LYS A 90 5.82 -10.07 -1.26
CA LYS A 90 5.46 -9.28 -0.07
C LYS A 90 6.72 -8.83 0.65
N LEU A 91 6.78 -7.55 1.01
CA LEU A 91 7.87 -6.98 1.81
C LEU A 91 7.31 -6.31 3.07
N THR A 92 7.81 -6.73 4.23
CA THR A 92 7.38 -6.31 5.57
C THR A 92 8.46 -5.50 6.31
N CYS A 93 9.23 -4.69 5.59
CA CYS A 93 10.33 -3.92 6.19
C CYS A 93 10.04 -2.41 6.17
N HIS A 94 10.47 -1.70 7.21
CA HIS A 94 10.49 -0.23 7.22
C HIS A 94 11.66 0.26 6.35
N ILE A 95 11.48 0.19 5.04
CA ILE A 95 12.42 0.66 4.03
C ILE A 95 11.71 1.55 3.01
N PRO A 96 12.40 2.52 2.39
CA PRO A 96 11.86 3.27 1.26
C PRO A 96 11.42 2.33 0.12
N LEU A 97 10.35 2.67 -0.60
CA LEU A 97 9.86 1.86 -1.74
C LEU A 97 10.94 1.62 -2.79
N ALA A 98 11.84 2.57 -3.02
CA ALA A 98 12.94 2.41 -3.98
C ALA A 98 13.80 1.16 -3.65
N ILE A 99 14.14 0.97 -2.37
CA ILE A 99 14.90 -0.20 -1.90
C ILE A 99 14.06 -1.48 -2.01
N ALA A 100 12.76 -1.40 -1.72
CA ALA A 100 11.85 -2.53 -1.89
C ALA A 100 11.79 -3.02 -3.35
N LEU A 101 11.74 -2.08 -4.30
CA LEU A 101 11.74 -2.38 -5.74
C LEU A 101 13.06 -2.99 -6.21
N GLU A 102 14.21 -2.48 -5.74
CA GLU A 102 15.54 -3.06 -6.04
C GLU A 102 15.63 -4.51 -5.57
N ILE A 103 15.30 -4.78 -4.30
CA ILE A 103 15.30 -6.15 -3.74
C ILE A 103 14.37 -7.06 -4.56
N MET A 104 13.24 -6.56 -5.02
CA MET A 104 12.28 -7.34 -5.79
C MET A 104 12.73 -7.62 -7.23
N ASN A 105 13.59 -6.78 -7.82
CA ASN A 105 14.11 -6.93 -9.18
C ASN A 105 15.34 -7.86 -9.24
N ASP A 106 16.22 -7.80 -8.23
CA ASP A 106 17.45 -8.60 -8.15
C ASP A 106 17.19 -10.10 -7.87
N ASN A 107 16.00 -10.46 -7.38
CA ASN A 107 15.60 -11.84 -7.11
C ASN A 107 14.80 -12.47 -8.27
N THR A 108 15.20 -12.18 -9.51
CA THR A 108 14.65 -12.86 -10.69
C THR A 108 15.63 -13.97 -11.08
N PRO A 109 15.24 -15.27 -11.04
CA PRO A 109 16.09 -16.35 -11.53
C PRO A 109 16.34 -16.25 -13.04
#